data_AF-A0A7C6T7I9-F1
#
_entry.id   AF-A0A7C6T7I9-F1
#
_cell.length_a   1.000
_cell.length_b   1.000
_cell.length_c   1.000
_cell.angle_alpha   90.00
_cell.angle_beta   90.00
_cell.angle_gamma   90.00
#
_symmetry.space_group_name_H-M   'P 1'
#
loop_
_entity.id
_entity.type
_entity.pdbx_description
1 polymer ?
#
loop_
_entity_poly.entity_id
_entity_poly.type
_entity_poly.pdbx_seq_one_letter_code
_entity_poly.pdbx_strand_id
1 'polypeptide(L)'
;KGQKVLREAADVVDAFAYLGNVPCILEGFVAFSGEVSLIAVRGRDGEVLSYPLVHNVHNDGILHLSVASDEHPLQALAQDYAERVLKELDYVGVLAFEFFEVDGGLKANEIAPRVHNSGHWTIEGAECSQFENHLRAVAGLPLGSVEKVGHSAMLNFIGSIPATADVVAVADCHLHDYSKAFKPGRKVGHATLRSQSAQRLQEQIAALETLLKV
;
A
#
# COMPACT_ATOMS: atom_id res chain seq x y z
N LYS A 1 4.06 -13.13 8.67
CA LYS A 1 4.69 -14.36 9.24
C LYS A 1 4.72 -14.21 10.76
N GLY A 2 4.65 -15.30 11.53
CA GLY A 2 4.65 -15.22 13.00
C GLY A 2 3.31 -14.78 13.58
N GLN A 3 2.21 -15.19 12.95
CA GLN A 3 0.84 -14.93 13.39
C GLN A 3 0.06 -16.25 13.33
N LYS A 4 -0.90 -16.44 14.24
CA LYS A 4 -1.84 -17.56 14.26
C LYS A 4 -3.24 -17.00 14.49
N VAL A 5 -4.17 -17.28 13.58
CA VAL A 5 -5.59 -16.91 13.74
C VAL A 5 -6.24 -17.92 14.68
N LEU A 6 -6.95 -17.43 15.68
CA LEU A 6 -7.72 -18.24 16.63
C LEU A 6 -9.20 -18.05 16.32
N ARG A 7 -9.91 -19.13 15.99
CA ARG A 7 -11.33 -19.14 15.60
C ARG A 7 -12.22 -19.70 16.70
N GLU A 8 -11.71 -20.63 17.48
CA GLU A 8 -12.39 -21.23 18.63
C GLU A 8 -11.48 -21.33 19.85
N ALA A 9 -12.06 -21.58 21.02
CA ALA A 9 -11.30 -21.66 22.28
C ALA A 9 -10.20 -22.74 22.24
N ALA A 10 -10.40 -23.81 21.48
CA ALA A 10 -9.43 -24.88 21.32
C ALA A 10 -8.15 -24.43 20.58
N ASP A 11 -8.22 -23.41 19.72
CA ASP A 11 -7.06 -22.93 18.96
C ASP A 11 -5.98 -22.30 19.84
N VAL A 12 -6.35 -21.85 21.04
CA VAL A 12 -5.44 -21.26 22.04
C VAL A 12 -4.41 -22.28 22.50
N VAL A 13 -4.79 -23.56 22.55
CA VAL A 13 -3.88 -24.64 22.96
C VAL A 13 -2.68 -24.67 21.99
N ASP A 14 -1.49 -24.66 22.57
CA ASP A 14 -0.19 -24.61 21.89
C ASP A 14 0.05 -23.41 20.97
N ALA A 15 -0.84 -22.41 20.92
CA ALA A 15 -0.68 -21.23 20.07
C ALA A 15 0.60 -20.45 20.40
N PHE A 16 0.88 -20.24 21.69
CA PHE A 16 2.07 -19.51 22.13
C PHE A 16 3.37 -20.26 21.79
N ALA A 17 3.37 -21.58 21.97
CA ALA A 17 4.50 -22.42 21.59
C ALA A 17 4.72 -22.45 20.08
N TYR A 18 3.64 -22.53 19.29
CA TYR A 18 3.67 -22.42 17.83
C TYR A 18 4.29 -21.09 17.37
N LEU A 19 3.98 -19.99 18.07
CA LEU A 19 4.55 -18.66 17.81
C LEU A 19 5.99 -18.49 18.31
N GLY A 20 6.58 -19.54 18.90
CA GLY A 20 7.97 -19.57 19.32
C GLY A 20 8.22 -19.09 20.75
N ASN A 21 7.18 -18.98 21.59
CA ASN A 21 7.27 -18.54 22.99
C ASN A 21 7.90 -17.12 23.16
N VAL A 22 7.71 -16.25 22.16
CA VAL A 22 8.17 -14.85 22.21
C VAL A 22 7.02 -13.93 22.66
N PRO A 23 7.29 -12.73 23.20
CA PRO A 23 6.22 -11.76 23.50
C PRO A 23 5.27 -11.58 22.32
N CYS A 24 3.98 -11.69 22.58
CA CYS A 24 2.92 -11.62 21.58
C CYS A 24 1.86 -10.62 22.01
N ILE A 25 1.16 -10.05 21.03
CA ILE A 25 -0.06 -9.28 21.22
C ILE A 25 -1.26 -10.15 20.81
N LEU A 26 -2.37 -10.03 21.55
CA LEU A 26 -3.65 -10.63 21.18
C LEU A 26 -4.56 -9.53 20.65
N GLU A 27 -5.00 -9.68 19.41
CA GLU A 27 -5.89 -8.74 18.75
C GLU A 27 -7.23 -9.39 18.47
N GLY A 28 -8.32 -8.67 18.77
CA GLY A 28 -9.65 -9.11 18.39
C GLY A 28 -9.81 -9.05 16.87
N PHE A 29 -10.29 -10.14 16.26
CA PHE A 29 -10.49 -10.21 14.82
C PHE A 29 -11.45 -9.10 14.37
N VAL A 30 -10.98 -8.23 13.48
CA VAL A 30 -11.75 -7.08 13.00
C VAL A 30 -12.62 -7.51 11.82
N ALA A 31 -13.93 -7.38 11.95
CA ALA A 31 -14.82 -7.49 10.81
C ALA A 31 -14.79 -6.15 10.06
N PHE A 32 -14.18 -6.14 8.88
CA PHE A 32 -14.01 -4.94 8.05
C PHE A 32 -14.60 -5.14 6.65
N SER A 33 -14.98 -4.05 6.00
CA SER A 33 -15.51 -4.05 4.63
C SER A 33 -14.45 -3.80 3.56
N GLY A 34 -13.30 -3.24 3.96
CA GLY A 34 -12.18 -2.95 3.08
C GLY A 34 -10.90 -2.69 3.85
N GLU A 35 -9.78 -2.77 3.13
CA GLU A 35 -8.46 -2.38 3.63
C GLU A 35 -7.98 -1.19 2.81
N VAL A 36 -7.59 -0.12 3.50
CA VAL A 36 -7.09 1.08 2.83
C VAL A 36 -5.78 1.54 3.46
N SER A 37 -4.98 2.26 2.68
CA SER A 37 -3.78 2.90 3.22
C SER A 37 -3.70 4.36 2.83
N LEU A 38 -3.19 5.18 3.74
CA LEU A 38 -2.79 6.55 3.46
C LEU A 38 -1.26 6.66 3.49
N ILE A 39 -0.69 7.21 2.42
CA ILE A 39 0.72 7.62 2.42
C ILE A 39 0.76 9.11 2.77
N ALA A 40 1.50 9.46 3.81
CA ALA A 40 1.72 10.84 4.20
C ALA A 40 3.22 11.15 4.29
N VAL A 41 3.58 12.40 4.08
CA VAL A 41 4.94 12.91 4.18
C VAL A 41 4.94 14.16 5.05
N ARG A 42 5.92 14.26 5.96
CA ARG A 42 6.18 15.47 6.73
C ARG A 42 7.57 16.02 6.47
N GLY A 43 7.66 17.30 6.12
CA GLY A 43 8.91 18.03 5.94
C GLY A 43 9.56 18.44 7.27
N ARG A 44 10.83 18.86 7.23
CA ARG A 44 11.55 19.40 8.42
C ARG A 44 10.98 20.72 8.91
N ASP A 45 10.29 21.45 8.05
CA ASP A 45 9.55 22.68 8.35
C ASP A 45 8.17 22.40 8.97
N GLY A 46 7.79 21.13 9.08
CA GLY A 46 6.52 20.69 9.65
C GLY A 46 5.36 20.66 8.65
N GLU A 47 5.58 21.01 7.38
CA GLU A 47 4.58 20.84 6.33
C GLU A 47 4.21 19.36 6.20
N VAL A 48 2.90 19.07 6.09
CA VAL A 48 2.40 17.71 5.89
C VAL A 48 1.59 17.68 4.60
N LEU A 49 1.90 16.71 3.73
CA LEU A 49 1.10 16.37 2.57
C LEU A 49 0.71 14.90 2.65
N SER A 50 -0.44 14.56 2.07
CA SER A 50 -0.94 13.19 2.02
C SER A 50 -1.45 12.86 0.63
N TYR A 51 -1.11 11.69 0.13
CA TYR A 51 -1.66 11.15 -1.10
C TYR A 51 -3.14 10.75 -0.90
N PRO A 52 -3.91 10.54 -1.98
CA PRO A 52 -5.21 9.90 -1.91
C PRO A 52 -5.14 8.54 -1.19
N LEU A 53 -6.21 8.19 -0.49
CA LEU A 53 -6.42 6.86 0.04
C LEU A 53 -6.34 5.82 -1.08
N VAL A 54 -5.82 4.66 -0.72
CA VAL A 54 -5.59 3.56 -1.65
C VAL A 54 -6.34 2.35 -1.12
N HIS A 55 -7.23 1.76 -1.91
CA HIS A 55 -7.81 0.46 -1.60
C HIS A 55 -6.80 -0.64 -1.88
N ASN A 56 -6.60 -1.52 -0.92
CA ASN A 56 -5.62 -2.59 -0.96
C ASN A 56 -6.32 -3.94 -0.93
N VAL A 57 -5.93 -4.83 -1.84
CA VAL A 57 -6.38 -6.22 -1.86
C VAL A 57 -5.19 -7.10 -1.51
N HIS A 58 -5.35 -7.92 -0.48
CA HIS A 58 -4.35 -8.88 -0.04
C HIS A 58 -4.76 -10.31 -0.41
N ASN A 59 -3.81 -11.08 -0.92
CA ASN A 59 -3.96 -12.52 -1.13
C ASN A 59 -2.95 -13.23 -0.22
N ASP A 60 -3.43 -14.14 0.64
CA ASP A 60 -2.62 -14.87 1.62
C ASP A 60 -1.72 -13.97 2.49
N GLY A 61 -2.23 -12.79 2.87
CA GLY A 61 -1.50 -11.81 3.68
C GLY A 61 -0.41 -11.05 2.93
N ILE A 62 -0.41 -11.08 1.59
CA ILE A 62 0.51 -10.32 0.74
C ILE A 62 -0.29 -9.34 -0.13
N LEU A 63 0.11 -8.07 -0.11
CA LEU A 63 -0.49 -7.05 -0.97
C LEU A 63 -0.38 -7.45 -2.44
N HIS A 64 -1.53 -7.61 -3.09
CA HIS A 64 -1.65 -8.01 -4.48
C HIS A 64 -1.92 -6.80 -5.38
N LEU A 65 -2.96 -6.03 -5.06
CA LEU A 65 -3.44 -4.88 -5.83
C LEU A 65 -3.65 -3.67 -4.93
N SER A 66 -3.24 -2.50 -5.40
CA SER A 66 -3.51 -1.20 -4.79
C SER A 66 -4.17 -0.29 -5.82
N VAL A 67 -5.33 0.28 -5.52
CA VAL A 67 -6.04 1.22 -6.41
C VAL A 67 -6.18 2.56 -5.71
N ALA A 68 -5.62 3.62 -6.31
CA ALA A 68 -5.68 4.96 -5.76
C ALA A 68 -7.07 5.59 -5.98
N SER A 69 -7.78 5.89 -4.89
CA SER A 69 -9.13 6.44 -4.94
C SER A 69 -9.15 7.85 -5.55
N ASP A 70 -10.25 8.21 -6.20
CA ASP A 70 -10.49 9.59 -6.68
C ASP A 70 -10.98 10.47 -5.52
N GLU A 71 -12.10 10.08 -4.89
CA GLU A 71 -12.74 10.85 -3.81
C GLU A 71 -13.23 9.88 -2.74
N HIS A 72 -12.31 9.32 -1.95
CA HIS A 72 -12.70 8.39 -0.90
C HIS A 72 -13.42 9.15 0.24
N PRO A 73 -14.60 8.70 0.71
CA PRO A 73 -15.36 9.40 1.76
C PRO A 73 -14.64 9.50 3.12
N LEU A 74 -13.60 8.70 3.35
CA LEU A 74 -12.83 8.66 4.60
C LEU A 74 -11.48 9.39 4.48
N GLN A 75 -11.21 10.07 3.35
CA GLN A 75 -9.95 10.76 3.09
C GLN A 75 -9.59 11.73 4.22
N ALA A 76 -10.51 12.62 4.56
CA ALA A 76 -10.30 13.64 5.59
C ALA A 76 -10.05 13.02 6.97
N LEU A 77 -10.72 11.90 7.28
CA LEU A 77 -10.53 11.19 8.54
C LEU A 77 -9.15 10.55 8.62
N ALA A 78 -8.70 9.91 7.53
CA ALA A 78 -7.36 9.33 7.46
C ALA A 78 -6.27 10.40 7.59
N GLN A 79 -6.48 11.57 6.97
CA GLN A 79 -5.57 12.72 7.04
C GLN A 79 -5.45 13.25 8.47
N ASP A 80 -6.57 13.43 9.19
CA ASP A 80 -6.54 13.83 10.62
C ASP A 80 -5.70 12.85 11.45
N TYR A 81 -5.95 11.55 11.31
CA TYR A 81 -5.22 10.52 12.05
C TYR A 81 -3.72 10.56 11.74
N ALA A 82 -3.36 10.64 10.45
CA ALA A 82 -1.97 10.67 10.04
C ALA A 82 -1.25 11.94 10.51
N GLU A 83 -1.87 13.11 10.37
CA GLU A 83 -1.31 14.38 10.83
C GLU A 83 -1.03 14.38 12.34
N ARG A 84 -1.96 13.88 13.15
CA ARG A 84 -1.80 13.81 14.60
C ARG A 84 -0.61 12.94 14.98
N VAL A 85 -0.47 11.77 14.35
CA VAL A 85 0.67 10.87 14.59
C VAL A 85 1.99 11.49 14.12
N LEU A 86 2.02 12.07 12.91
CA LEU A 86 3.21 12.73 12.37
C LEU A 86 3.68 13.90 13.25
N LYS A 87 2.74 14.69 13.79
CA LYS A 87 3.02 15.81 14.70
C LYS A 87 3.53 15.32 16.06
N GLU A 88 2.86 14.34 16.66
CA GLU A 88 3.24 13.79 17.97
C GLU A 88 4.64 13.16 17.95
N LEU A 89 4.99 12.49 16.85
CA LEU A 89 6.30 11.86 16.68
C LEU A 89 7.40 12.83 16.20
N ASP A 90 7.06 14.11 15.94
CA ASP A 90 7.90 15.06 15.21
C ASP A 90 8.57 14.43 13.97
N TYR A 91 7.77 13.67 13.21
CA TYR A 91 8.28 12.77 12.18
C TYR A 91 8.79 13.53 10.95
N VAL A 92 9.84 13.04 10.29
CA VAL A 92 10.36 13.61 9.04
C VAL A 92 10.47 12.51 7.99
N GLY A 93 9.92 12.78 6.80
CA GLY A 93 9.85 11.82 5.71
C GLY A 93 8.46 11.20 5.55
N VAL A 94 8.41 10.19 4.69
CA VAL A 94 7.18 9.40 4.45
C VAL A 94 6.91 8.42 5.59
N LEU A 95 5.63 8.37 6.00
CA LEU A 95 5.02 7.39 6.90
C LEU A 95 3.75 6.86 6.24
N ALA A 96 3.63 5.53 6.16
CA ALA A 96 2.42 4.89 5.67
C ALA A 96 1.55 4.42 6.82
N PHE A 97 0.24 4.57 6.65
CA PHE A 97 -0.78 4.16 7.59
C PHE A 97 -1.69 3.15 6.90
N GLU A 98 -1.86 1.98 7.49
CA GLU A 98 -2.84 0.99 7.04
C GLU A 98 -4.05 1.00 7.98
N PHE A 99 -5.24 0.91 7.37
CA PHE A 99 -6.51 0.94 8.07
C PHE A 99 -7.43 -0.17 7.59
N PHE A 100 -8.26 -0.65 8.50
CA PHE A 100 -9.49 -1.36 8.21
C PHE A 100 -10.66 -0.38 8.11
N GLU A 101 -11.49 -0.51 7.09
CA GLU A 101 -12.78 0.18 6.99
C GLU A 101 -13.83 -0.58 7.80
N VAL A 102 -14.37 0.07 8.84
CA VAL A 102 -15.31 -0.55 9.79
C VAL A 102 -16.43 0.44 10.10
N ASP A 103 -17.69 0.02 9.88
CA ASP A 103 -18.90 0.79 10.20
C ASP A 103 -18.89 2.26 9.70
N GLY A 104 -18.34 2.48 8.50
CA GLY A 104 -18.22 3.82 7.91
C GLY A 104 -17.10 4.69 8.51
N GLY A 105 -16.18 4.10 9.27
CA GLY A 105 -15.00 4.74 9.82
C GLY A 105 -13.72 3.94 9.52
N LEU A 106 -12.63 4.37 10.16
CA LEU A 106 -11.30 3.75 10.03
C LEU A 106 -10.81 3.23 11.38
N LYS A 107 -10.30 2.00 11.38
CA LYS A 107 -9.54 1.42 12.49
C LYS A 107 -8.09 1.22 12.03
N ALA A 108 -7.14 1.76 12.78
CA ALA A 108 -5.72 1.56 12.47
C ALA A 108 -5.34 0.09 12.56
N ASN A 109 -4.61 -0.39 11.55
CA ASN A 109 -3.99 -1.71 11.51
C ASN A 109 -2.51 -1.60 11.89
N GLU A 110 -1.70 -1.00 11.02
CA GLU A 110 -0.27 -0.79 11.24
C GLU A 110 0.23 0.53 10.65
N ILE A 111 1.44 0.93 11.06
CA ILE A 111 2.17 2.03 10.43
C ILE A 111 3.55 1.55 9.98
N ALA A 112 4.02 2.06 8.84
CA ALA A 112 5.35 1.76 8.33
C ALA A 112 6.16 3.06 8.17
N PRO A 113 7.20 3.30 9.00
CA PRO A 113 8.01 4.52 9.01
C PRO A 113 9.00 4.57 7.83
N ARG A 114 8.46 4.52 6.62
CA ARG A 114 9.17 4.49 5.34
C ARG A 114 8.18 4.64 4.19
N VAL A 115 8.73 4.80 2.99
CA VAL A 115 7.99 4.52 1.74
C VAL A 115 7.40 3.10 1.78
N HIS A 116 6.23 2.94 1.18
CA HIS A 116 5.41 1.75 1.32
C HIS A 116 4.96 1.16 -0.02
N ASN A 117 4.72 -0.15 -0.03
CA ASN A 117 4.35 -0.89 -1.22
C ASN A 117 3.05 -0.36 -1.83
N SER A 118 2.04 -0.08 -1.00
CA SER A 118 0.76 0.47 -1.43
C SER A 118 0.84 1.88 -2.03
N GLY A 119 1.98 2.57 -1.90
CA GLY A 119 2.23 3.86 -2.54
C GLY A 119 3.02 3.78 -3.85
N HIS A 120 3.39 2.59 -4.35
CA HIS A 120 4.25 2.49 -5.55
C HIS A 120 3.58 3.06 -6.80
N TRP A 121 2.25 3.07 -6.87
CA TRP A 121 1.50 3.74 -7.93
C TRP A 121 1.86 5.22 -8.09
N THR A 122 2.37 5.88 -7.04
CA THR A 122 2.74 7.31 -7.08
C THR A 122 3.93 7.60 -7.98
N ILE A 123 4.69 6.60 -8.45
CA ILE A 123 5.80 6.82 -9.38
C ILE A 123 5.27 7.39 -10.71
N GLU A 124 4.19 6.81 -11.24
CA GLU A 124 3.55 7.31 -12.46
C GLU A 124 2.28 8.11 -12.19
N GLY A 125 1.56 7.77 -11.12
CA GLY A 125 0.20 8.23 -10.88
C GLY A 125 0.09 9.51 -10.06
N ALA A 126 1.19 10.10 -9.60
CA ALA A 126 1.18 11.36 -8.86
C ALA A 126 2.24 12.33 -9.41
N GLU A 127 2.02 13.63 -9.22
CA GLU A 127 2.97 14.67 -9.66
C GLU A 127 4.36 14.53 -9.00
N CYS A 128 4.40 14.11 -7.73
CA CYS A 128 5.62 13.76 -7.02
C CYS A 128 5.46 12.41 -6.34
N SER A 129 6.34 11.46 -6.64
CA SER A 129 6.28 10.12 -6.03
C SER A 129 6.59 10.16 -4.54
N GLN A 130 6.08 9.18 -3.78
CA GLN A 130 6.42 9.04 -2.35
C GLN A 130 7.94 8.96 -2.12
N PHE A 131 8.71 8.44 -3.09
CA PHE A 131 10.15 8.28 -2.97
C PHE A 131 10.86 9.63 -3.08
N GLU A 132 10.48 10.44 -4.07
CA GLU A 132 11.00 11.79 -4.20
C GLU A 132 10.58 12.64 -2.99
N ASN A 133 9.32 12.58 -2.57
CA ASN A 133 8.84 13.34 -1.41
C ASN A 133 9.51 12.90 -0.10
N HIS A 134 9.80 11.62 0.07
CA HIS A 134 10.61 11.14 1.20
C HIS A 134 11.99 11.78 1.18
N LEU A 135 12.67 11.81 0.02
CA LEU A 135 13.98 12.43 -0.13
C LEU A 135 13.94 13.94 0.10
N ARG A 136 12.95 14.66 -0.43
CA ARG A 136 12.78 16.11 -0.24
C ARG A 136 12.58 16.45 1.23
N ALA A 137 11.69 15.72 1.91
CA ALA A 137 11.46 15.86 3.33
C ALA A 137 12.75 15.66 4.16
N VAL A 138 13.46 14.54 3.96
CA VAL A 138 14.69 14.29 4.73
C VAL A 138 15.83 15.24 4.36
N ALA A 139 15.84 15.81 3.15
CA ALA A 139 16.82 16.80 2.72
C ALA A 139 16.48 18.24 3.18
N GLY A 140 15.27 18.48 3.70
CA GLY A 140 14.81 19.83 4.04
C GLY A 140 14.49 20.69 2.82
N LEU A 141 14.13 20.06 1.70
CA LEU A 141 13.60 20.74 0.51
C LEU A 141 12.08 20.89 0.62
N PRO A 142 11.47 21.88 -0.05
CA PRO A 142 10.01 22.00 -0.11
C PRO A 142 9.39 20.70 -0.62
N LEU A 143 8.23 20.29 -0.11
CA LEU A 143 7.57 19.08 -0.59
C LEU A 143 7.03 19.27 -2.01
N GLY A 144 6.93 18.17 -2.76
CA GLY A 144 6.34 18.14 -4.09
C GLY A 144 4.85 17.83 -4.03
N SER A 145 4.11 18.28 -5.06
CA SER A 145 2.67 18.06 -5.16
C SER A 145 2.31 16.58 -5.05
N VAL A 146 1.29 16.27 -4.24
CA VAL A 146 0.72 14.93 -4.10
C VAL A 146 -0.53 14.74 -4.98
N GLU A 147 -0.79 15.70 -5.87
CA GLU A 147 -1.91 15.63 -6.80
C GLU A 147 -1.82 14.39 -7.68
N LYS A 148 -2.98 13.75 -7.86
CA LYS A 148 -3.10 12.53 -8.63
C LYS A 148 -3.18 12.84 -10.13
N VAL A 149 -2.45 12.06 -10.92
CA VAL A 149 -2.41 12.13 -12.37
C VAL A 149 -3.13 10.92 -12.97
N GLY A 150 -4.38 11.11 -13.40
CA GLY A 150 -5.21 10.04 -13.96
C GLY A 150 -5.67 9.01 -12.91
N HIS A 151 -6.19 7.87 -13.37
CA HIS A 151 -6.59 6.76 -12.51
C HIS A 151 -5.48 5.73 -12.48
N SER A 152 -5.00 5.37 -11.28
CA SER A 152 -3.83 4.53 -11.13
C SER A 152 -4.07 3.31 -10.25
N ALA A 153 -3.46 2.20 -10.63
CA ALA A 153 -3.38 0.99 -9.84
C ALA A 153 -1.97 0.42 -9.87
N MET A 154 -1.60 -0.32 -8.83
CA MET A 154 -0.34 -1.04 -8.75
C MET A 154 -0.61 -2.51 -8.44
N LEU A 155 0.01 -3.39 -9.24
CA LEU A 155 -0.07 -4.83 -9.08
C LEU A 155 1.32 -5.38 -8.75
N ASN A 156 1.42 -6.16 -7.67
CA ASN A 156 2.67 -6.81 -7.31
C ASN A 156 2.91 -8.09 -8.12
N PHE A 157 4.18 -8.32 -8.46
CA PHE A 157 4.66 -9.58 -9.01
C PHE A 157 5.37 -10.38 -7.91
N ILE A 158 4.77 -11.51 -7.54
CA ILE A 158 5.21 -12.38 -6.44
C ILE A 158 5.80 -13.67 -7.02
N GLY A 159 7.01 -14.02 -6.59
CA GLY A 159 7.72 -15.19 -7.09
C GLY A 159 8.40 -14.89 -8.43
N SER A 160 7.61 -14.61 -9.47
CA SER A 160 8.08 -14.33 -10.83
C SER A 160 7.39 -13.12 -11.44
N ILE A 161 8.02 -12.54 -12.45
CA ILE A 161 7.42 -11.55 -13.34
C ILE A 161 6.97 -12.30 -14.60
N PRO A 162 5.77 -12.05 -15.14
CA PRO A 162 5.40 -12.54 -16.47
C PRO A 162 6.41 -12.10 -17.53
N ALA A 163 6.36 -12.67 -18.74
CA ALA A 163 7.30 -12.26 -19.79
C ALA A 163 7.21 -10.73 -20.01
N THR A 164 8.34 -10.05 -19.96
CA THR A 164 8.40 -8.58 -20.04
C THR A 164 7.65 -8.05 -21.26
N ALA A 165 7.79 -8.72 -22.41
CA ALA A 165 7.11 -8.35 -23.65
C ALA A 165 5.58 -8.34 -23.53
N ASP A 166 5.01 -9.27 -22.76
CA ASP A 166 3.56 -9.37 -22.55
C ASP A 166 3.07 -8.27 -21.60
N VAL A 167 3.83 -8.01 -20.51
CA VAL A 167 3.47 -6.97 -19.53
C VAL A 167 3.48 -5.58 -20.16
N VAL A 168 4.52 -5.25 -20.94
CA VAL A 168 4.63 -3.93 -21.59
C VAL A 168 3.72 -3.77 -22.80
N ALA A 169 3.14 -4.86 -23.30
CA ALA A 169 2.12 -4.81 -24.35
C ALA A 169 0.73 -4.46 -23.80
N VAL A 170 0.50 -4.61 -22.48
CA VAL A 170 -0.71 -4.10 -21.82
C VAL A 170 -0.71 -2.57 -21.91
N ALA A 171 -1.80 -1.99 -22.40
CA ALA A 171 -1.90 -0.55 -22.53
C ALA A 171 -1.82 0.12 -21.15
N ASP A 172 -1.28 1.35 -21.10
CA ASP A 172 -1.18 2.16 -19.89
C ASP A 172 -0.30 1.54 -18.77
N CYS A 173 0.48 0.51 -19.09
CA CYS A 173 1.26 -0.27 -18.14
C CYS A 173 2.73 0.17 -18.06
N HIS A 174 3.23 0.27 -16.84
CA HIS A 174 4.59 0.64 -16.49
C HIS A 174 5.22 -0.45 -15.63
N LEU A 175 6.13 -1.24 -16.21
CA LEU A 175 6.83 -2.32 -15.52
C LEU A 175 7.98 -1.78 -14.66
N HIS A 176 8.02 -2.24 -13.40
CA HIS A 176 9.11 -2.03 -12.45
C HIS A 176 9.71 -3.36 -12.01
N ASP A 177 10.75 -3.81 -12.71
CA ASP A 177 11.51 -5.01 -12.35
C ASP A 177 12.62 -4.66 -11.33
N TYR A 178 12.60 -5.31 -10.17
CA TYR A 178 13.61 -5.06 -9.13
C TYR A 178 14.93 -5.81 -9.35
N SER A 179 15.06 -6.57 -10.44
CA SER A 179 16.24 -7.39 -10.76
C SER A 179 16.63 -8.34 -9.62
N LYS A 180 15.62 -8.90 -8.93
CA LYS A 180 15.80 -9.79 -7.79
C LYS A 180 15.76 -11.25 -8.24
N ALA A 181 16.73 -12.05 -7.80
CA ALA A 181 16.70 -13.49 -8.00
C ALA A 181 15.42 -14.13 -7.40
N PHE A 182 14.89 -15.13 -8.10
CA PHE A 182 13.68 -15.86 -7.70
C PHE A 182 13.78 -16.41 -6.27
N LYS A 183 12.69 -16.28 -5.52
CA LYS A 183 12.48 -16.98 -4.25
C LYS A 183 10.96 -17.09 -4.00
N PRO A 184 10.44 -18.23 -3.53
CA PRO A 184 9.02 -18.38 -3.23
C PRO A 184 8.50 -17.27 -2.29
N GLY A 185 7.38 -16.63 -2.67
CA GLY A 185 6.76 -15.54 -1.91
C GLY A 185 7.53 -14.22 -1.91
N ARG A 186 8.58 -14.06 -2.74
CA ARG A 186 9.36 -12.82 -2.82
C ARG A 186 8.72 -11.85 -3.81
N LYS A 187 8.58 -10.59 -3.41
CA LYS A 187 8.26 -9.47 -4.31
C LYS A 187 9.44 -9.24 -5.26
N VAL A 188 9.25 -9.54 -6.54
CA VAL A 188 10.29 -9.46 -7.58
C VAL A 188 10.14 -8.25 -8.49
N GLY A 189 8.93 -7.68 -8.56
CA GLY A 189 8.64 -6.44 -9.27
C GLY A 189 7.23 -5.97 -8.98
N HIS A 190 6.81 -4.91 -9.66
CA HIS A 190 5.42 -4.51 -9.77
C HIS A 190 5.15 -3.94 -11.16
N ALA A 191 3.88 -3.75 -11.49
CA ALA A 191 3.47 -2.89 -12.59
C ALA A 191 2.52 -1.82 -12.06
N THR A 192 2.70 -0.59 -12.54
CA THR A 192 1.74 0.50 -12.35
C THR A 192 0.92 0.66 -13.63
N LEU A 193 -0.40 0.66 -13.51
CA LEU A 193 -1.32 1.04 -14.57
C LEU A 193 -1.76 2.48 -14.33
N ARG A 194 -1.73 3.32 -15.36
CA ARG A 194 -2.22 4.71 -15.27
C ARG A 194 -3.06 5.08 -16.49
N SER A 195 -4.37 5.07 -16.31
CA SER A 195 -5.36 5.28 -17.37
C SER A 195 -6.07 6.63 -17.26
N GLN A 196 -6.64 7.07 -18.38
CA GLN A 196 -7.41 8.32 -18.45
C GLN A 196 -8.83 8.23 -17.84
N SER A 197 -9.32 7.01 -17.56
CA SER A 197 -10.62 6.80 -16.91
C SER A 197 -10.59 5.58 -16.00
N ALA A 198 -11.45 5.58 -14.98
CA ALA A 198 -11.61 4.45 -14.07
C ALA A 198 -12.03 3.15 -14.80
N GLN A 199 -12.91 3.25 -15.80
CA GLN A 199 -13.33 2.09 -16.59
C GLN A 199 -12.14 1.46 -17.32
N ARG A 200 -11.35 2.28 -18.03
CA ARG A 200 -10.17 1.79 -18.75
C ARG A 200 -9.15 1.19 -17.78
N LEU A 201 -8.97 1.77 -16.60
CA LEU A 201 -8.10 1.20 -15.56
C LEU A 201 -8.54 -0.21 -15.18
N GLN A 202 -9.85 -0.43 -14.96
CA GLN A 202 -10.38 -1.76 -14.64
C GLN A 202 -10.15 -2.77 -15.77
N GLU A 203 -10.32 -2.36 -17.02
CA GLU A 203 -10.01 -3.19 -18.19
C GLU A 203 -8.53 -3.60 -18.22
N GLN A 204 -7.60 -2.66 -17.93
CA GLN A 204 -6.17 -2.96 -17.91
C GLN A 204 -5.75 -3.79 -16.69
N ILE A 205 -6.37 -3.59 -15.52
CA ILE A 205 -6.16 -4.46 -14.36
C ILE A 205 -6.53 -5.90 -14.74
N ALA A 206 -7.73 -6.10 -15.31
CA ALA A 206 -8.18 -7.42 -15.74
C ALA A 206 -7.24 -8.05 -16.77
N ALA A 207 -6.79 -7.28 -17.78
CA ALA A 207 -5.84 -7.75 -18.78
C ALA A 207 -4.51 -8.19 -18.15
N LEU A 208 -3.94 -7.38 -17.25
CA LEU A 208 -2.69 -7.72 -16.57
C LEU A 208 -2.84 -8.92 -15.63
N GLU A 209 -3.96 -9.05 -14.93
CA GLU A 209 -4.25 -10.21 -14.07
C GLU A 209 -4.29 -11.54 -14.85
N THR A 210 -4.69 -11.52 -16.14
CA THR A 210 -4.64 -12.76 -16.95
C THR A 210 -3.23 -13.30 -17.10
N LEU A 211 -2.22 -12.44 -17.09
CA LEU A 211 -0.81 -12.82 -17.16
C LEU A 211 -0.28 -13.41 -15.84
N LEU A 212 -0.97 -13.17 -14.72
CA LEU A 212 -0.58 -13.66 -13.38
C LEU A 212 -1.23 -14.99 -13.01
N LYS A 213 -2.23 -15.42 -13.77
CA LYS A 213 -2.97 -16.69 -13.57
C LYS A 213 -2.31 -17.88 -14.30
N VAL A 214 -1.19 -17.65 -14.98
CA VAL A 214 -0.39 -18.64 -15.72
C VAL A 214 0.80 -19.08 -14.86
#